data_AF-A0A1N6Z2J5-F1
#
_entry.id   AF-A0A1N6Z2J5-F1
#
_cell.length_a   1.000
_cell.length_b   1.000
_cell.length_c   1.000
_cell.angle_alpha   90.00
_cell.angle_beta   90.00
_cell.angle_gamma   90.00
#
_symmetry.space_group_name_H-M   'P 1'
#
loop_
_entity.id
_entity.type
_entity.pdbx_description
1 polymer ?
#
loop_
_entity_poly.entity_id
_entity_poly.type
_entity_poly.pdbx_seq_one_letter_code
_entity_poly.pdbx_strand_id
1 'polypeptide(L)' 'MVVVGLPELIMATLLIVFISVLAGKWVYDDAKSRQSGWAWQWGVGIAFLFLAGIFPGIVGLLIYVITRGERVD' A
#
# COMPACT_ATOMS: atom_id res chain seq x y z
N MET A 1 24.75 3.95 -20.56
CA MET A 1 23.46 4.66 -20.44
C MET A 1 22.37 3.63 -20.70
N VAL A 2 21.62 3.22 -19.68
CA VAL A 2 20.54 2.23 -19.86
C VAL A 2 19.37 2.97 -20.47
N VAL A 3 19.05 2.69 -21.73
CA VAL A 3 17.81 3.17 -22.36
C VAL A 3 16.72 2.23 -21.88
N VAL A 4 15.88 2.71 -20.96
CA VAL A 4 14.69 1.97 -20.53
C VAL A 4 13.72 2.01 -21.71
N GLY A 5 13.42 0.85 -22.28
CA GLY A 5 12.40 0.77 -23.32
C GLY A 5 11.02 1.04 -22.74
N LEU A 6 10.10 1.44 -23.61
CA LEU A 6 8.69 1.62 -23.26
C LEU A 6 8.08 0.34 -22.63
N PRO A 7 8.38 -0.89 -23.09
CA PRO A 7 7.89 -2.12 -22.45
C PRO A 7 8.34 -2.26 -20.99
N GLU A 8 9.62 -2.01 -20.69
CA GLU A 8 10.18 -2.11 -19.35
C GLU A 8 9.56 -1.07 -18.42
N LEU A 9 9.33 0.16 -18.90
CA LEU A 9 8.67 1.20 -18.14
C LEU A 9 7.21 0.84 -17.83
N ILE A 10 6.48 0.28 -18.81
CA ILE A 10 5.10 -0.18 -18.62
C ILE A 10 5.08 -1.30 -17.58
N MET A 11 5.96 -2.29 -17.69
CA MET A 11 6.04 -3.41 -16.74
C MET A 11 6.37 -2.93 -15.32
N ALA A 12 7.33 -2.03 -15.17
CA ALA A 12 7.66 -1.43 -13.88
C ALA A 12 6.48 -0.66 -13.28
N THR A 13 5.79 0.13 -14.11
CA THR A 13 4.60 0.89 -13.68
C THR A 13 3.47 -0.05 -13.24
N LEU A 14 3.18 -1.09 -14.03
CA LEU A 14 2.17 -2.09 -13.69
C LEU A 14 2.51 -2.82 -12.39
N LEU A 15 3.79 -3.16 -12.19
CA LEU A 15 4.25 -3.78 -10.95
C LEU A 15 4.03 -2.86 -9.74
N ILE A 16 4.35 -1.57 -9.85
CA ILE A 16 4.13 -0.59 -8.78
C ILE A 16 2.64 -0.46 -8.47
N VAL A 17 1.79 -0.32 -9.49
CA VAL A 17 0.32 -0.24 -9.31
C VAL A 17 -0.19 -1.51 -8.64
N PHE A 18 0.26 -2.68 -9.09
CA PHE A 18 -0.15 -3.96 -8.53
C PHE A 18 0.22 -4.08 -7.04
N ILE A 19 1.46 -3.78 -6.68
CA ILE A 19 1.91 -3.76 -5.27
C ILE A 19 1.08 -2.76 -4.45
N SER A 20 0.84 -1.57 -4.99
CA SER A 20 0.07 -0.52 -4.31
C SER A 20 -1.36 -0.96 -3.99
N VAL A 21 -2.03 -1.59 -4.96
CA VAL A 21 -3.40 -2.09 -4.80
C VAL A 21 -3.43 -3.24 -3.80
N LEU A 22 -2.49 -4.19 -3.89
CA LEU A 22 -2.42 -5.32 -2.95
C LEU A 22 -2.17 -4.85 -1.52
N ALA A 23 -1.20 -3.95 -1.32
CA ALA A 23 -0.89 -3.39 -0.02
C ALA A 23 -2.11 -2.65 0.57
N GLY A 24 -2.74 -1.77 -0.21
CA GLY A 24 -3.93 -1.04 0.23
C GLY A 24 -5.11 -1.96 0.54
N LYS A 25 -5.35 -2.98 -0.28
CA LYS A 25 -6.39 -3.98 -0.03
C LYS A 25 -6.13 -4.75 1.27
N TRP A 26 -4.91 -5.23 1.47
CA TRP A 26 -4.54 -5.94 2.69
C TRP A 26 -4.74 -5.07 3.93
N VAL A 27 -4.28 -3.81 3.89
CA VAL A 27 -4.47 -2.85 4.99
C VAL A 27 -5.95 -2.60 5.26
N TYR A 28 -6.76 -2.40 4.22
CA TYR A 28 -8.20 -2.22 4.36
C TYR A 28 -8.87 -3.43 5.04
N ASP A 29 -8.59 -4.65 4.54
CA ASP A 29 -9.18 -5.87 5.06
C ASP A 29 -8.74 -6.13 6.52
N ASP A 30 -7.46 -5.90 6.85
CA ASP A 30 -6.94 -6.01 8.21
C ASP A 30 -7.60 -4.98 9.14
N ALA A 31 -7.64 -3.70 8.76
CA ALA A 31 -8.23 -2.63 9.55
C ALA A 31 -9.73 -2.82 9.77
N LYS A 32 -10.45 -3.30 8.75
CA LYS A 32 -11.87 -3.63 8.84
C LYS A 32 -12.12 -4.81 9.78
N SER A 33 -11.25 -5.82 9.77
CA SER A 33 -11.34 -6.93 10.72
C SER A 33 -11.04 -6.53 12.18
N ARG A 34 -10.42 -5.36 12.38
CA ARG A 34 -10.21 -4.72 13.69
C ARG A 34 -11.27 -3.69 14.03
N GLN A 35 -12.38 -3.63 13.26
CA GLN A 35 -13.45 -2.64 13.39
C GLN A 35 -12.97 -1.16 13.38
N SER A 36 -11.85 -0.88 12.70
CA SER A 36 -11.33 0.48 12.62
C SER A 36 -12.28 1.36 11.81
N GLY A 37 -12.77 2.45 12.40
CA GLY A 37 -13.54 3.49 11.70
C GLY A 37 -12.74 4.20 10.59
N TRP A 38 -11.42 4.00 10.57
CA TRP A 38 -10.49 4.58 9.59
C TRP A 38 -10.01 3.57 8.53
N ALA A 39 -10.66 2.40 8.40
CA ALA A 39 -10.18 1.31 7.55
C ALA A 39 -9.97 1.72 6.09
N TRP A 40 -10.87 2.52 5.52
CA TRP A 40 -10.74 2.98 4.12
C TRP A 40 -9.62 4.02 3.96
N GLN A 41 -9.44 4.93 4.93
CA GLN A 41 -8.33 5.90 4.93
C GLN A 41 -6.98 5.18 4.99
N TRP A 42 -6.86 4.15 5.82
CA TRP A 42 -5.65 3.35 5.91
C TRP A 42 -5.38 2.62 4.59
N GLY A 43 -6.36 1.91 4.03
CA GLY A 43 -6.17 1.19 2.76
C GLY A 43 -5.80 2.12 1.59
N VAL A 44 -6.54 3.22 1.43
CA VAL A 44 -6.32 4.18 0.34
C VAL A 44 -5.00 4.94 0.54
N GLY A 45 -4.73 5.41 1.77
CA GLY A 45 -3.52 6.15 2.09
C GLY A 45 -2.25 5.33 1.82
N ILE A 46 -2.24 4.05 2.22
CA ILE A 46 -1.10 3.16 1.98
C ILE A 46 -0.92 2.88 0.49
N ALA A 47 -2.00 2.65 -0.26
CA ALA A 47 -1.92 2.49 -1.72
C ALA A 47 -1.29 3.71 -2.39
N PHE A 48 -1.71 4.93 -2.01
CA PHE A 48 -1.12 6.16 -2.55
C PHE A 48 0.33 6.36 -2.16
N LEU A 49 0.73 5.97 -0.95
CA LEU A 49 2.12 6.05 -0.53
C LEU A 49 3.01 5.12 -1.37
N PHE A 50 2.56 3.90 -1.69
CA PHE A 50 3.29 3.01 -2.60
C PHE A 50 3.34 3.52 -4.06
N LEU A 51 2.28 4.20 -4.53
CA LEU A 51 2.30 4.88 -5.84
C LEU A 51 3.29 6.05 -5.87
N ALA A 52 3.43 6.79 -4.76
CA ALA A 52 4.42 7.86 -4.62
C ALA A 52 5.86 7.31 -4.51
N GLY A 53 6.01 6.05 -4.13
CA GLY A 53 7.27 5.32 -4.13
C GLY A 53 7.31 4.20 -3.09
N ILE A 54 8.24 3.26 -3.28
CA ILE A 54 8.40 2.13 -2.36
C ILE A 54 8.73 2.61 -0.93
N PHE A 55 9.65 3.58 -0.80
CA PHE A 55 10.08 4.05 0.51
C PHE A 55 8.95 4.70 1.34
N PRO A 56 8.20 5.70 0.84
CA PRO A 56 7.05 6.22 1.57
C PRO A 56 5.98 5.15 1.82
N GLY A 57 5.76 4.22 0.88
CA GLY A 57 4.85 3.08 1.05
C GLY A 57 5.22 2.19 2.24
N ILE A 58 6.49 1.80 2.35
CA ILE A 58 6.99 1.00 3.47
C ILE A 58 6.88 1.77 4.78
N VAL A 59 7.27 3.05 4.83
CA VAL A 59 7.16 3.86 6.05
C VAL A 59 5.71 3.96 6.52
N GLY A 60 4.77 4.23 5.61
CA GLY A 60 3.34 4.24 5.92
C GLY A 60 2.85 2.89 6.44
N LEU A 61 3.27 1.79 5.81
CA LEU A 61 2.88 0.45 6.21
C LEU A 61 3.39 0.10 7.61
N LEU A 62 4.63 0.49 7.94
CA LEU A 62 5.19 0.33 9.28
C LEU A 62 4.40 1.11 10.32
N ILE A 63 4.07 2.38 10.04
CA ILE A 63 3.22 3.20 10.91
C ILE A 63 1.90 2.48 11.16
N TYR A 64 1.20 2.04 10.10
CA TYR A 64 -0.05 1.30 10.22
C TYR A 64 0.11 0.06 11.11
N VAL A 65 1.12 -0.78 10.87
CA VAL A 65 1.35 -2.02 11.64
C VAL A 65 1.60 -1.74 13.12
N ILE A 66 2.28 -0.63 13.44
CA ILE A 66 2.54 -0.22 14.82
C ILE A 66 1.27 0.34 15.48
N THR A 67 0.40 1.03 14.73
CA THR A 67 -0.77 1.73 15.28
C THR A 67 -2.10 0.98 15.15
N ARG A 68 -2.16 -0.14 14.43
CA ARG A 68 -3.43 -0.80 14.05
C ARG A 68 -4.25 -1.40 15.20
N GLY A 69 -3.73 -1.43 16.43
CA GLY A 69 -4.44 -1.95 17.61
C GLY A 69 -4.71 -3.46 17.55
N GLU A 70 -5.43 -3.97 18.55
CA GLU A 70 -5.81 -5.39 18.64
C GLU A 70 -6.98 -5.73 17.73
N ARG A 71 -7.13 -7.03 17.45
CA ARG A 71 -8.29 -7.54 16.71
C ARG A 71 -9.44 -7.74 17.70
N VAL A 72 -10.65 -7.41 17.27
CA VAL A 72 -11.85 -7.72 18.04
C VAL A 72 -12.26 -9.14 17.62
N ASP A 73 -12.05 -10.10 18.51
CA ASP A 73 -12.42 -11.51 18.30
C ASP A 73 -13.93 -11.75 18.48
#